data_AF-A0A812XHM6-F1
#
_entry.id   AF-A0A812XHM6-F1
#
_cell.length_a   1.000
_cell.length_b   1.000
_cell.length_c   1.000
_cell.angle_alpha   90.00
_cell.angle_beta   90.00
_cell.angle_gamma   90.00
#
_symmetry.space_group_name_H-M   'P 1'
#
loop_
_entity.id
_entity.type
_entity.pdbx_description
1 polymer ?
#
loop_
_entity_poly.entity_id
_entity_poly.type
_entity_poly.pdbx_seq_one_letter_code
_entity_poly.pdbx_strand_id
1 'polypeptide(L)'
;MMSQGLRIDLLETSAVAFCMSSNAVKRDKQLAANRKCCSQAKGVMPEVVGDELFLTVGSSHSTCYLKSMKQGLVKNASSFMKKGQPVERCLSQGWPWLILADTLEDQFPSLPLLYSSVLNSNNSVCVASTESECLATISNCLKLGKTVAEATAATMQGEPACKEYLETVAFFAQKYTGGDEMPLVDFLVCTAWNLRGKLYGQSIRLGQEFTQLITYFDFKLEANLAPCFRVASPKVQDQFAKLLVKADLDRIKSKSKPELLEAERLLKDAWVATQNAPLKDGERYTPEAKFGRENKEWNSLEEINQALATELLGPKGTSSSAAPTASPSKVANLLEASPSTVAMMQHPHLEVGGLYQHSDYGSQVFQLLELNDTSAKFEHRPLMQDAWTVAIALSDDLKQWKKTKKAIVQVVDQAAWSKYLVENNSAAGEAIDMQRMQILLYDTFVNLPEVDGFSFVSPPTGLCATINIPKGKLKLIAYGDLKRDDGKPGHKVSGYALSPPKAVGDMDNVTATSVLVPFWYVKPSMDAEAVNMQLTNAKHGGLAIPC
;
A
#
# COMPACT_ATOMS: atom_id res chain seq x y z
N MET A 1 8.00 -17.81 -26.34
CA MET A 1 8.92 -17.16 -25.37
C MET A 1 8.08 -16.34 -24.40
N MET A 2 8.13 -16.61 -23.09
CA MET A 2 7.51 -15.71 -22.11
C MET A 2 8.34 -14.43 -22.02
N SER A 3 7.70 -13.26 -22.15
CA SER A 3 8.36 -11.97 -21.94
C SER A 3 8.53 -11.73 -20.43
N GLN A 4 9.57 -12.33 -19.83
CA GLN A 4 10.09 -11.87 -18.54
C GLN A 4 10.65 -10.46 -18.75
N GLY A 5 9.87 -9.46 -18.37
CA GLY A 5 10.17 -8.05 -18.61
C GLY A 5 9.36 -7.15 -17.69
N LEU A 6 10.01 -6.10 -17.19
CA LEU A 6 9.40 -5.08 -16.35
C LEU A 6 8.28 -4.35 -17.11
N ARG A 7 7.08 -4.30 -16.53
CA ARG A 7 5.92 -3.59 -17.07
C ARG A 7 5.89 -2.15 -16.56
N ILE A 8 6.31 -1.20 -17.40
CA ILE A 8 6.44 0.22 -17.04
C ILE A 8 5.08 0.84 -16.71
N ASP A 9 4.02 0.42 -17.41
CA ASP A 9 2.63 0.83 -17.21
C ASP A 9 2.10 0.53 -15.79
N LEU A 10 2.59 -0.54 -15.15
CA LEU A 10 2.26 -0.86 -13.75
C LEU A 10 3.08 -0.05 -12.73
N LEU A 11 4.24 0.46 -13.13
CA LEU A 11 5.02 1.40 -12.31
C LEU A 11 4.37 2.79 -12.35
N GLU A 12 4.04 3.30 -13.54
CA GLU A 12 3.45 4.63 -13.73
C GLU A 12 2.13 4.82 -12.95
N THR A 13 1.30 3.77 -12.90
CA THR A 13 0.03 3.77 -12.16
C THR A 13 0.17 3.64 -10.64
N SER A 14 1.35 3.30 -10.12
CA SER A 14 1.62 3.11 -8.68
C SER A 14 2.74 4.00 -8.13
N ALA A 15 3.30 4.89 -8.95
CA ALA A 15 4.42 5.76 -8.63
C ALA A 15 3.98 7.04 -7.90
N VAL A 16 3.88 6.96 -6.57
CA VAL A 16 3.55 8.10 -5.70
C VAL A 16 4.66 8.34 -4.68
N ALA A 17 5.07 9.60 -4.54
CA ALA A 17 6.05 10.04 -3.55
C ALA A 17 5.66 11.39 -2.92
N PHE A 18 6.11 11.65 -1.70
CA PHE A 18 6.02 12.96 -1.06
C PHE A 18 7.33 13.72 -1.22
N CYS A 19 7.28 15.06 -1.32
CA CYS A 19 8.46 15.89 -1.10
C CYS A 19 8.99 15.69 0.33
N MET A 20 10.32 15.63 0.45
CA MET A 20 11.00 15.74 1.75
C MET A 20 10.66 17.08 2.40
N SER A 21 10.52 17.10 3.72
CA SER A 21 10.11 18.29 4.44
C SER A 21 11.10 19.45 4.27
N SER A 22 10.56 20.64 4.07
CA SER A 22 11.28 21.92 4.15
C SER A 22 11.70 22.28 5.58
N ASN A 23 11.07 21.69 6.60
CA ASN A 23 11.50 21.82 8.00
C ASN A 23 12.70 20.91 8.26
N ALA A 24 13.86 21.49 8.57
CA ALA A 24 15.11 20.76 8.80
C ALA A 24 14.99 19.63 9.84
N VAL A 25 14.29 19.85 10.96
CA VAL A 25 14.12 18.84 12.01
C VAL A 25 13.27 17.66 11.54
N LYS A 26 12.24 17.91 10.74
CA LYS A 26 11.41 16.85 10.14
C LYS A 26 12.15 16.13 9.01
N ARG A 27 12.90 16.89 8.19
CA ARG A 27 13.78 16.36 7.13
C ARG A 27 14.84 15.41 7.71
N ASP A 28 15.48 15.78 8.82
CA ASP A 28 16.47 14.93 9.50
C ASP A 28 15.84 13.66 10.07
N LYS A 29 14.62 13.74 10.63
CA LYS A 29 13.85 12.55 11.04
C LYS A 29 13.52 11.64 9.84
N GLN A 30 13.11 12.20 8.72
CA GLN A 30 12.83 11.46 7.48
C GLN A 30 14.11 10.80 6.90
N LEU A 31 15.24 11.51 6.87
CA LEU A 31 16.54 10.95 6.46
C LEU A 31 17.01 9.86 7.43
N ALA A 32 16.88 10.07 8.75
CA ALA A 32 17.25 9.08 9.76
C ALA A 32 16.39 7.81 9.65
N ALA A 33 15.09 7.94 9.39
CA ALA A 33 14.19 6.81 9.18
C ALA A 33 14.58 5.99 7.93
N ASN A 34 14.95 6.65 6.82
CA ASN A 34 15.41 5.95 5.62
C ASN A 34 16.81 5.33 5.81
N ARG A 35 17.75 6.03 6.48
CA ARG A 35 19.07 5.46 6.84
C ARG A 35 18.92 4.20 7.70
N LYS A 36 18.01 4.24 8.67
CA LYS A 36 17.62 3.08 9.50
C LYS A 36 17.01 1.95 8.68
N CYS A 37 16.17 2.27 7.69
CA CYS A 37 15.61 1.27 6.77
C CYS A 37 16.72 0.60 5.92
N CYS A 38 17.62 1.38 5.32
CA CYS A 38 18.73 0.87 4.51
C CYS A 38 19.74 0.05 5.33
N SER A 39 20.07 0.47 6.56
CA SER A 39 20.96 -0.30 7.43
C SER A 39 20.39 -1.66 7.83
N GLN A 40 19.07 -1.74 8.07
CA GLN A 40 18.37 -3.01 8.36
C GLN A 40 18.43 -4.02 7.19
N ALA A 41 18.59 -3.55 5.95
CA ALA A 41 18.64 -4.40 4.77
C ALA A 41 20.06 -4.89 4.39
N LYS A 42 21.06 -4.74 5.26
CA LYS A 42 22.41 -5.34 5.13
C LYS A 42 23.08 -5.14 3.74
N GLY A 43 22.99 -3.93 3.17
CA GLY A 43 23.61 -3.61 1.86
C GLY A 43 22.88 -4.17 0.63
N VAL A 44 21.65 -4.69 0.80
CA VAL A 44 20.76 -5.06 -0.33
C VAL A 44 19.97 -3.85 -0.85
N MET A 45 19.86 -2.79 -0.05
CA MET A 45 19.23 -1.51 -0.44
C MET A 45 20.29 -0.41 -0.67
N PRO A 46 19.99 0.61 -1.50
CA PRO A 46 20.89 1.72 -1.77
C PRO A 46 21.12 2.56 -0.51
N GLU A 47 22.33 3.10 -0.34
CA GLU A 47 22.59 4.06 0.74
C GLU A 47 21.84 5.39 0.55
N VAL A 48 21.54 6.05 1.66
CA VAL A 48 20.86 7.36 1.71
C VAL A 48 21.92 8.46 1.73
N VAL A 49 21.96 9.25 0.66
CA VAL A 49 23.00 10.24 0.36
C VAL A 49 22.79 11.52 1.19
N GLY A 50 21.54 11.87 1.51
CA GLY A 50 21.15 13.06 2.30
C GLY A 50 20.63 14.23 1.46
N ASP A 51 20.87 14.21 0.15
CA ASP A 51 20.37 15.18 -0.83
C ASP A 51 18.99 14.81 -1.40
N GLU A 52 18.34 13.76 -0.87
CA GLU A 52 17.05 13.29 -1.37
C GLU A 52 15.98 14.40 -1.35
N LEU A 53 15.21 14.48 -2.44
CA LEU A 53 14.11 15.42 -2.59
C LEU A 53 12.75 14.77 -2.31
N PHE A 54 12.64 13.43 -2.39
CA PHE A 54 11.36 12.71 -2.37
C PHE A 54 11.40 11.41 -1.56
N LEU A 55 10.27 11.09 -0.92
CA LEU A 55 9.98 9.86 -0.17
C LEU A 55 8.94 9.02 -0.92
N THR A 56 9.34 7.86 -1.44
CA THR A 56 8.43 6.97 -2.18
C THR A 56 7.46 6.26 -1.23
N VAL A 57 6.16 6.45 -1.42
CA VAL A 57 5.09 5.72 -0.69
C VAL A 57 4.45 4.63 -1.55
N GLY A 58 4.48 4.78 -2.88
CA GLY A 58 4.12 3.75 -3.86
C GLY A 58 5.32 3.33 -4.72
N SER A 59 5.26 2.14 -5.32
CA SER A 59 6.34 1.57 -6.16
C SER A 59 7.73 1.52 -5.49
N SER A 60 7.78 1.59 -4.14
CA SER A 60 9.01 1.71 -3.34
C SER A 60 9.94 0.51 -3.51
N HIS A 61 9.41 -0.72 -3.47
CA HIS A 61 10.18 -1.94 -3.72
C HIS A 61 10.82 -1.97 -5.11
N SER A 62 10.06 -1.66 -6.16
CA SER A 62 10.55 -1.58 -7.54
C SER A 62 11.64 -0.52 -7.70
N THR A 63 11.42 0.66 -7.10
CA THR A 63 12.38 1.77 -7.09
C THR A 63 13.67 1.39 -6.37
N CYS A 64 13.55 0.73 -5.22
CA CYS A 64 14.70 0.25 -4.45
C CYS A 64 15.50 -0.81 -5.22
N TYR A 65 14.83 -1.78 -5.84
CA TYR A 65 15.46 -2.80 -6.68
C TYR A 65 16.19 -2.18 -7.87
N LEU A 66 15.56 -1.25 -8.59
CA LEU A 66 16.17 -0.53 -9.71
C LEU A 66 17.38 0.30 -9.28
N LYS A 67 17.30 1.05 -8.17
CA LYS A 67 18.46 1.77 -7.59
C LYS A 67 19.59 0.80 -7.20
N SER A 68 19.26 -0.35 -6.61
CA SER A 68 20.25 -1.37 -6.21
C SER A 68 20.94 -2.03 -7.41
N MET A 69 20.21 -2.27 -8.51
CA MET A 69 20.81 -2.68 -9.78
C MET A 69 21.74 -1.60 -10.36
N LYS A 70 21.34 -0.32 -10.31
CA LYS A 70 22.17 0.81 -10.78
C LYS A 70 23.48 0.94 -10.01
N GLN A 71 23.47 0.63 -8.73
CA GLN A 71 24.65 0.62 -7.85
C GLN A 71 25.44 -0.72 -7.87
N GLY A 72 25.01 -1.71 -8.67
CA GLY A 72 25.71 -3.00 -8.77
C GLY A 72 25.52 -3.95 -7.59
N LEU A 73 24.62 -3.65 -6.66
CA LEU A 73 24.36 -4.47 -5.46
C LEU A 73 23.65 -5.81 -5.78
N VAL A 74 23.01 -5.90 -6.96
CA VAL A 74 22.28 -7.09 -7.41
C VAL A 74 23.20 -7.98 -8.25
N LYS A 75 23.64 -9.11 -7.67
CA LYS A 75 24.64 -10.04 -8.24
C LYS A 75 24.32 -10.63 -9.63
N ASN A 76 23.07 -10.54 -10.08
CA ASN A 76 22.61 -11.05 -11.38
C ASN A 76 22.10 -9.95 -12.35
N ALA A 77 22.36 -8.65 -12.09
CA ALA A 77 21.79 -7.55 -12.88
C ALA A 77 22.12 -7.61 -14.39
N SER A 78 23.28 -8.16 -14.76
CA SER A 78 23.78 -8.22 -16.14
C SER A 78 22.90 -9.03 -17.10
N SER A 79 22.11 -10.00 -16.62
CA SER A 79 21.19 -10.77 -17.48
C SER A 79 19.94 -9.99 -17.89
N PHE A 80 19.54 -9.01 -17.06
CA PHE A 80 18.39 -8.13 -17.27
C PHE A 80 18.76 -6.80 -17.96
N MET A 81 20.04 -6.42 -17.92
CA MET A 81 20.61 -5.21 -18.55
C MET A 81 20.86 -5.38 -20.07
N LYS A 82 19.95 -6.06 -20.79
CA LYS A 82 20.05 -6.18 -22.25
C LYS A 82 19.51 -4.92 -22.93
N LYS A 83 20.27 -4.42 -23.90
CA LYS A 83 19.95 -3.18 -24.64
C LYS A 83 18.56 -3.27 -25.29
N GLY A 84 17.72 -2.26 -25.08
CA GLY A 84 16.33 -2.19 -25.55
C GLY A 84 15.30 -2.82 -24.61
N GLN A 85 15.68 -3.33 -23.43
CA GLN A 85 14.70 -3.83 -22.45
C GLN A 85 14.10 -2.72 -21.56
N PRO A 86 12.86 -2.90 -21.05
CA PRO A 86 12.19 -1.92 -20.19
C PRO A 86 12.99 -1.50 -18.94
N VAL A 87 13.82 -2.41 -18.40
CA VAL A 87 14.71 -2.14 -17.26
C VAL A 87 15.75 -1.06 -17.60
N GLU A 88 16.40 -1.14 -18.76
CA GLU A 88 17.38 -0.12 -19.21
C GLU A 88 16.71 1.26 -19.31
N ARG A 89 15.48 1.32 -19.86
CA ARG A 89 14.69 2.56 -19.93
C ARG A 89 14.41 3.13 -18.53
N CYS A 90 13.95 2.31 -17.58
CA CYS A 90 13.70 2.78 -16.21
C CYS A 90 14.97 3.27 -15.48
N LEU A 91 16.15 2.68 -15.77
CA LEU A 91 17.41 3.06 -15.14
C LEU A 91 18.06 4.33 -15.74
N SER A 92 17.80 4.59 -17.03
CA SER A 92 18.36 5.70 -17.80
C SER A 92 17.45 6.92 -17.88
N GLN A 93 16.13 6.72 -18.08
CA GLN A 93 15.14 7.78 -18.27
C GLN A 93 14.19 7.95 -17.08
N GLY A 94 14.08 6.94 -16.21
CA GLY A 94 13.04 6.89 -15.18
C GLY A 94 11.65 6.64 -15.77
N TRP A 95 10.62 7.04 -15.01
CA TRP A 95 9.21 7.02 -15.40
C TRP A 95 8.46 8.14 -14.64
N PRO A 96 7.27 8.57 -15.07
CA PRO A 96 6.45 9.55 -14.36
C PRO A 96 6.13 9.19 -12.90
N TRP A 97 6.05 10.21 -12.04
CA TRP A 97 5.64 10.10 -10.63
C TRP A 97 4.59 11.16 -10.28
N LEU A 98 3.61 10.79 -9.46
CA LEU A 98 2.81 11.75 -8.71
C LEU A 98 3.61 12.20 -7.48
N ILE A 99 4.00 13.48 -7.46
CA ILE A 99 4.71 14.11 -6.34
C ILE A 99 3.74 14.93 -5.51
N LEU A 100 3.58 14.57 -4.24
CA LEU A 100 2.76 15.26 -3.25
C LEU A 100 3.62 16.24 -2.45
N ALA A 101 3.10 17.44 -2.17
CA ALA A 101 3.84 18.46 -1.42
C ALA A 101 4.11 18.04 0.04
N ASP A 102 5.20 18.54 0.62
CA ASP A 102 5.60 18.22 2.00
C ASP A 102 4.58 18.73 3.04
N THR A 103 3.99 19.90 2.75
CA THR A 103 2.92 20.50 3.56
C THR A 103 1.68 19.62 3.72
N LEU A 104 1.45 18.65 2.83
CA LEU A 104 0.33 17.72 2.95
C LEU A 104 0.53 16.73 4.11
N GLU A 105 1.77 16.35 4.44
CA GLU A 105 2.05 15.54 5.63
C GLU A 105 1.88 16.35 6.92
N ASP A 106 2.12 17.67 6.89
CA ASP A 106 1.89 18.53 8.05
C ASP A 106 0.39 18.79 8.29
N GLN A 107 -0.41 18.95 7.22
CA GLN A 107 -1.86 19.13 7.31
C GLN A 107 -2.61 17.80 7.56
N PHE A 108 -2.11 16.70 7.02
CA PHE A 108 -2.71 15.37 7.13
C PHE A 108 -1.64 14.33 7.51
N PRO A 109 -1.24 14.23 8.79
CA PRO A 109 -0.14 13.34 9.23
C PRO A 109 -0.32 11.85 8.90
N SER A 110 -1.56 11.39 8.74
CA SER A 110 -1.89 10.01 8.34
C SER A 110 -1.85 9.76 6.83
N LEU A 111 -1.73 10.81 6.00
CA LEU A 111 -1.86 10.71 4.55
C LEU A 111 -0.76 9.86 3.88
N PRO A 112 0.54 9.96 4.26
CA PRO A 112 1.56 9.05 3.71
C PRO A 112 1.32 7.59 4.08
N LEU A 113 0.79 7.33 5.28
CA LEU A 113 0.43 5.98 5.73
C LEU A 113 -0.77 5.43 4.95
N LEU A 114 -1.78 6.26 4.68
CA LEU A 114 -2.93 5.90 3.85
C LEU A 114 -2.49 5.58 2.40
N TYR A 115 -1.67 6.43 1.78
CA TYR A 115 -1.15 6.15 0.42
C TYR A 115 -0.29 4.89 0.40
N SER A 116 0.58 4.69 1.39
CA SER A 116 1.38 3.46 1.51
C SER A 116 0.48 2.23 1.68
N SER A 117 -0.55 2.31 2.51
CA SER A 117 -1.54 1.25 2.71
C SER A 117 -2.27 0.90 1.41
N VAL A 118 -2.85 1.89 0.72
CA VAL A 118 -3.64 1.68 -0.49
C VAL A 118 -2.78 1.18 -1.65
N LEU A 119 -1.62 1.79 -1.89
CA LEU A 119 -0.75 1.43 -3.01
C LEU A 119 -0.02 0.09 -2.81
N ASN A 120 0.26 -0.30 -1.57
CA ASN A 120 0.70 -1.67 -1.28
C ASN A 120 -0.49 -2.65 -1.32
N SER A 121 -1.71 -2.24 -0.95
CA SER A 121 -2.89 -3.09 -1.05
C SER A 121 -3.28 -3.44 -2.47
N ASN A 122 -2.87 -2.68 -3.49
CA ASN A 122 -3.08 -3.07 -4.90
C ASN A 122 -2.41 -4.43 -5.25
N ASN A 123 -1.38 -4.86 -4.52
CA ASN A 123 -0.83 -6.22 -4.63
C ASN A 123 -1.56 -7.25 -3.73
N SER A 124 -2.37 -6.77 -2.78
CA SER A 124 -3.19 -7.55 -1.84
C SER A 124 -4.68 -7.62 -2.20
N VAL A 125 -5.18 -6.93 -3.24
CA VAL A 125 -6.60 -7.01 -3.67
C VAL A 125 -7.02 -8.46 -4.00
N CYS A 126 -6.07 -9.35 -4.31
CA CYS A 126 -6.30 -10.78 -4.51
C CYS A 126 -6.15 -11.65 -3.25
N VAL A 127 -5.86 -11.08 -2.07
CA VAL A 127 -5.58 -11.82 -0.82
C VAL A 127 -6.30 -11.14 0.34
N ALA A 128 -7.46 -11.70 0.72
CA ALA A 128 -8.25 -11.23 1.86
C ALA A 128 -7.46 -11.31 3.18
N SER A 129 -7.60 -10.30 4.03
CA SER A 129 -6.74 -10.14 5.21
C SER A 129 -6.87 -11.26 6.24
N THR A 130 -5.72 -11.68 6.77
CA THR A 130 -5.63 -12.72 7.81
C THR A 130 -5.94 -12.18 9.20
N GLU A 131 -6.10 -13.09 10.16
CA GLU A 131 -6.31 -12.80 11.58
C GLU A 131 -5.23 -11.84 12.13
N SER A 132 -4.00 -11.96 11.65
CA SER A 132 -2.86 -11.14 12.07
C SER A 132 -2.96 -9.68 11.59
N GLU A 133 -3.39 -9.48 10.35
CA GLU A 133 -3.60 -8.17 9.74
C GLU A 133 -4.85 -7.48 10.30
N CYS A 134 -5.89 -8.27 10.60
CA CYS A 134 -7.09 -7.81 11.28
C CYS A 134 -6.78 -7.38 12.72
N LEU A 135 -5.98 -8.15 13.46
CA LEU A 135 -5.54 -7.78 14.81
C LEU A 135 -4.76 -6.46 14.82
N ALA A 136 -3.87 -6.25 13.84
CA ALA A 136 -3.14 -5.00 13.66
C ALA A 136 -4.09 -3.82 13.36
N THR A 137 -5.08 -4.03 12.48
CA THR A 137 -6.05 -3.01 12.07
C THR A 137 -6.98 -2.60 13.22
N ILE A 138 -7.47 -3.58 13.98
CA ILE A 138 -8.29 -3.38 15.18
C ILE A 138 -7.49 -2.63 16.25
N SER A 139 -6.23 -3.03 16.50
CA SER A 139 -5.33 -2.36 17.43
C SER A 139 -5.10 -0.89 17.07
N ASN A 140 -4.79 -0.60 15.80
CA ASN A 140 -4.62 0.79 15.34
C ASN A 140 -5.91 1.61 15.49
N CYS A 141 -7.09 1.02 15.25
CA CYS A 141 -8.36 1.71 15.49
C CYS A 141 -8.59 2.02 16.98
N LEU A 142 -8.22 1.10 17.88
CA LEU A 142 -8.35 1.27 19.34
C LEU A 142 -7.36 2.32 19.88
N LYS A 143 -6.11 2.32 19.40
CA LYS A 143 -5.12 3.38 19.67
C LYS A 143 -5.58 4.77 19.21
N LEU A 144 -6.46 4.84 18.22
CA LEU A 144 -7.11 6.09 17.75
C LEU A 144 -8.38 6.46 18.54
N GLY A 145 -8.65 5.80 19.67
CA GLY A 145 -9.78 6.10 20.55
C GLY A 145 -11.14 5.59 20.07
N LYS A 146 -11.20 4.76 19.01
CA LYS A 146 -12.45 4.11 18.59
C LYS A 146 -12.83 3.00 19.57
N THR A 147 -14.11 2.68 19.68
CA THR A 147 -14.57 1.50 20.42
C THR A 147 -14.22 0.20 19.69
N VAL A 148 -14.24 -0.93 20.41
CA VAL A 148 -14.01 -2.27 19.81
C VAL A 148 -15.04 -2.58 18.72
N ALA A 149 -16.28 -2.14 18.90
CA ALA A 149 -17.33 -2.31 17.89
C ALA A 149 -17.04 -1.55 16.59
N GLU A 150 -16.63 -0.27 16.70
CA GLU A 150 -16.26 0.55 15.53
C GLU A 150 -14.98 0.06 14.85
N ALA A 151 -13.98 -0.39 15.64
CA ALA A 151 -12.75 -0.99 15.13
C ALA A 151 -13.04 -2.30 14.36
N THR A 152 -13.94 -3.14 14.90
CA THR A 152 -14.38 -4.39 14.26
C THR A 152 -15.17 -4.10 12.98
N ALA A 153 -16.12 -3.16 13.01
CA ALA A 153 -16.91 -2.77 11.86
C ALA A 153 -16.05 -2.17 10.73
N ALA A 154 -15.09 -1.30 11.05
CA ALA A 154 -14.15 -0.75 10.09
C ALA A 154 -13.24 -1.82 9.48
N THR A 155 -12.80 -2.81 10.28
CA THR A 155 -12.00 -3.94 9.78
C THR A 155 -12.85 -4.88 8.91
N MET A 156 -14.13 -5.06 9.23
CA MET A 156 -15.06 -5.91 8.48
C MET A 156 -15.37 -5.35 7.07
N GLN A 157 -15.32 -4.03 6.89
CA GLN A 157 -15.46 -3.38 5.57
C GLN A 157 -14.36 -3.79 4.58
N GLY A 158 -13.22 -4.29 5.05
CA GLY A 158 -12.15 -4.83 4.21
C GLY A 158 -12.38 -6.26 3.69
N GLU A 159 -13.56 -6.85 3.93
CA GLU A 159 -13.90 -8.24 3.60
C GLU A 159 -12.78 -9.25 3.98
N PRO A 160 -12.33 -9.26 5.26
CA PRO A 160 -11.21 -10.08 5.68
C PRO A 160 -11.53 -11.57 5.64
N ALA A 161 -10.51 -12.41 5.43
CA ALA A 161 -10.69 -13.86 5.39
C ALA A 161 -11.28 -14.42 6.72
N CYS A 162 -11.07 -13.74 7.84
CA CYS A 162 -11.60 -14.15 9.15
C CYS A 162 -12.98 -13.54 9.52
N LYS A 163 -13.71 -12.94 8.56
CA LYS A 163 -15.01 -12.26 8.78
C LYS A 163 -15.97 -12.99 9.72
N GLU A 164 -16.17 -14.30 9.52
CA GLU A 164 -17.08 -15.16 10.29
C GLU A 164 -16.77 -15.26 11.79
N TYR A 165 -15.55 -14.94 12.21
CA TYR A 165 -15.11 -14.95 13.62
C TYR A 165 -14.27 -13.71 13.97
N LEU A 166 -14.43 -12.62 13.23
CA LEU A 166 -13.69 -11.37 13.43
C LEU A 166 -13.95 -10.79 14.84
N GLU A 167 -15.15 -10.97 15.38
CA GLU A 167 -15.49 -10.63 16.77
C GLU A 167 -14.62 -11.37 17.80
N THR A 168 -14.22 -12.62 17.51
CA THR A 168 -13.29 -13.38 18.35
C THR A 168 -11.88 -12.79 18.30
N VAL A 169 -11.42 -12.35 17.11
CA VAL A 169 -10.14 -11.64 16.96
C VAL A 169 -10.16 -10.30 17.71
N ALA A 170 -11.27 -9.57 17.65
CA ALA A 170 -11.47 -8.31 18.38
C ALA A 170 -11.52 -8.51 19.90
N PHE A 171 -12.18 -9.55 20.39
CA PHE A 171 -12.20 -9.91 21.80
C PHE A 171 -10.81 -10.36 22.29
N PHE A 172 -10.06 -11.11 21.48
CA PHE A 172 -8.67 -11.43 21.76
C PHE A 172 -7.80 -10.17 21.89
N ALA A 173 -7.97 -9.21 20.96
CA ALA A 173 -7.31 -7.91 20.99
C ALA A 173 -7.57 -7.20 22.32
N GLN A 174 -8.84 -7.05 22.68
CA GLN A 174 -9.28 -6.36 23.90
C GLN A 174 -8.76 -7.01 25.19
N LYS A 175 -8.73 -8.34 25.27
CA LYS A 175 -8.45 -9.07 26.52
C LYS A 175 -6.98 -9.36 26.77
N TYR A 176 -6.20 -9.66 25.73
CA TYR A 176 -4.89 -10.30 25.91
C TYR A 176 -3.70 -9.49 25.39
N THR A 177 -3.93 -8.31 24.79
CA THR A 177 -2.84 -7.60 24.08
C THR A 177 -2.22 -6.41 24.83
N GLY A 178 -2.69 -6.11 26.05
CA GLY A 178 -2.02 -5.19 26.98
C GLY A 178 -2.63 -3.80 27.13
N GLY A 179 -3.96 -3.66 27.02
CA GLY A 179 -4.66 -2.38 27.23
C GLY A 179 -4.60 -1.44 26.04
N ASP A 180 -4.84 -0.15 26.24
CA ASP A 180 -5.06 0.84 25.16
C ASP A 180 -3.85 0.99 24.21
N GLU A 181 -2.62 0.82 24.71
CA GLU A 181 -1.38 0.83 23.93
C GLU A 181 -1.14 -0.46 23.13
N MET A 182 -1.89 -1.53 23.40
CA MET A 182 -1.84 -2.85 22.74
C MET A 182 -0.43 -3.36 22.36
N PRO A 183 0.59 -3.28 23.24
CA PRO A 183 1.98 -3.45 22.84
C PRO A 183 2.32 -4.92 22.48
N LEU A 184 1.50 -5.89 22.91
CA LEU A 184 1.64 -7.29 22.48
C LEU A 184 1.12 -7.53 21.06
N VAL A 185 0.24 -6.67 20.50
CA VAL A 185 -0.09 -6.74 19.05
C VAL A 185 1.13 -6.39 18.22
N ASP A 186 1.83 -5.31 18.57
CA ASP A 186 3.03 -4.88 17.85
C ASP A 186 4.12 -5.96 17.91
N PHE A 187 4.23 -6.69 19.02
CA PHE A 187 5.05 -7.90 19.13
C PHE A 187 4.54 -9.03 18.22
N LEU A 188 3.27 -9.48 18.36
CA LEU A 188 2.66 -10.54 17.55
C LEU A 188 2.85 -10.32 16.03
N VAL A 189 2.60 -9.09 15.59
CA VAL A 189 2.66 -8.62 14.20
C VAL A 189 4.11 -8.41 13.73
N CYS A 190 5.10 -8.31 14.63
CA CYS A 190 6.52 -8.28 14.26
C CYS A 190 7.24 -9.64 14.37
N THR A 191 6.92 -10.49 15.35
CA THR A 191 7.80 -11.60 15.79
C THR A 191 7.18 -12.99 15.75
N ALA A 192 5.89 -13.16 16.09
CA ALA A 192 5.31 -14.48 16.32
C ALA A 192 4.49 -15.01 15.14
N TRP A 193 3.65 -14.16 14.53
CA TRP A 193 2.77 -14.54 13.41
C TRP A 193 3.39 -14.15 12.06
N ASN A 194 3.93 -12.93 11.95
CA ASN A 194 4.46 -12.38 10.70
C ASN A 194 5.84 -12.96 10.32
N LEU A 195 6.64 -13.38 11.32
CA LEU A 195 7.92 -14.05 11.10
C LEU A 195 7.74 -15.43 10.43
N ARG A 196 6.62 -16.12 10.72
CA ARG A 196 6.22 -17.36 10.01
C ARG A 196 5.82 -17.05 8.57
N GLY A 197 5.05 -15.99 8.33
CA GLY A 197 4.65 -15.61 6.97
C GLY A 197 5.83 -15.23 6.07
N LYS A 198 6.83 -14.50 6.61
CA LYS A 198 8.04 -14.10 5.85
C LYS A 198 9.03 -15.25 5.60
N LEU A 199 9.08 -16.27 6.46
CA LEU A 199 9.92 -17.46 6.25
C LEU A 199 9.40 -18.39 5.14
N TYR A 200 8.09 -18.38 4.86
CA TYR A 200 7.45 -19.25 3.87
C TYR A 200 6.80 -18.51 2.68
N GLY A 201 6.82 -17.17 2.67
CA GLY A 201 6.32 -16.36 1.55
C GLY A 201 4.80 -16.33 1.40
N GLN A 202 4.03 -16.66 2.45
CA GLN A 202 2.57 -16.74 2.43
C GLN A 202 1.96 -16.18 3.72
N SER A 203 0.75 -15.59 3.65
CA SER A 203 0.08 -15.10 4.86
C SER A 203 -0.55 -16.27 5.64
N ILE A 204 0.01 -16.51 6.83
CA ILE A 204 -0.36 -17.43 7.92
C ILE A 204 -1.82 -17.38 8.40
N ARG A 205 -2.83 -17.85 7.66
CA ARG A 205 -4.19 -17.99 8.20
C ARG A 205 -4.23 -19.04 9.31
N LEU A 206 -4.69 -18.65 10.51
CA LEU A 206 -4.63 -19.46 11.74
C LEU A 206 -5.85 -20.36 11.94
N GLY A 207 -6.99 -19.99 11.39
CA GLY A 207 -8.23 -20.74 11.45
C GLY A 207 -9.12 -20.40 12.66
N GLN A 208 -10.42 -20.58 12.47
CA GLN A 208 -11.45 -20.27 13.45
C GLN A 208 -11.30 -21.08 14.74
N GLU A 209 -11.16 -22.41 14.63
CA GLU A 209 -11.12 -23.30 15.80
C GLU A 209 -9.98 -22.95 16.75
N PHE A 210 -8.77 -22.75 16.22
CA PHE A 210 -7.62 -22.35 17.02
C PHE A 210 -7.81 -20.95 17.62
N THR A 211 -8.28 -19.98 16.83
CA THR A 211 -8.51 -18.61 17.30
C THR A 211 -9.55 -18.56 18.43
N GLN A 212 -10.67 -19.26 18.28
CA GLN A 212 -11.69 -19.40 19.33
C GLN A 212 -11.14 -20.14 20.56
N LEU A 213 -10.37 -21.21 20.37
CA LEU A 213 -9.76 -21.96 21.46
C LEU A 213 -8.80 -21.09 22.26
N ILE A 214 -7.81 -20.42 21.65
CA ILE A 214 -6.87 -19.56 22.40
C ILE A 214 -7.53 -18.31 23.00
N THR A 215 -8.70 -17.91 22.50
CA THR A 215 -9.44 -16.75 23.00
C THR A 215 -10.31 -17.10 24.21
N TYR A 216 -11.04 -18.21 24.16
CA TYR A 216 -12.04 -18.56 25.19
C TYR A 216 -11.57 -19.67 26.16
N PHE A 217 -10.43 -20.31 25.94
CA PHE A 217 -9.93 -21.32 26.87
C PHE A 217 -9.52 -20.70 28.22
N ASP A 218 -10.15 -21.16 29.29
CA ASP A 218 -9.82 -20.80 30.66
C ASP A 218 -8.78 -21.78 31.24
N PHE A 219 -7.60 -21.28 31.64
CA PHE A 219 -6.55 -22.08 32.27
C PHE A 219 -6.79 -22.35 33.78
N LYS A 220 -7.85 -21.80 34.39
CA LYS A 220 -8.14 -21.86 35.84
C LYS A 220 -6.95 -21.43 36.70
N LEU A 221 -6.28 -20.36 36.28
CA LEU A 221 -5.23 -19.69 37.02
C LEU A 221 -5.87 -18.54 37.81
N GLU A 222 -5.54 -18.42 39.09
CA GLU A 222 -6.04 -17.31 39.91
C GLU A 222 -5.31 -16.02 39.50
N ALA A 223 -6.09 -14.98 39.18
CA ALA A 223 -5.62 -13.65 38.76
C ALA A 223 -4.70 -13.54 37.51
N ASN A 224 -4.37 -14.64 36.82
CA ASN A 224 -3.51 -14.61 35.62
C ASN A 224 -4.22 -15.19 34.38
N LEU A 225 -4.34 -14.40 33.32
CA LEU A 225 -5.00 -14.83 32.07
C LEU A 225 -4.07 -15.57 31.09
N ALA A 226 -2.78 -15.67 31.41
CA ALA A 226 -1.70 -16.21 30.57
C ALA A 226 -1.59 -15.58 29.16
N PRO A 227 -1.61 -14.23 29.02
CA PRO A 227 -1.49 -13.57 27.72
C PRO A 227 -0.19 -13.91 26.98
N CYS A 228 0.95 -14.01 27.65
CA CYS A 228 2.24 -14.30 26.99
C CYS A 228 2.32 -15.76 26.49
N PHE A 229 1.66 -16.70 27.16
CA PHE A 229 1.56 -18.08 26.70
C PHE A 229 0.56 -18.24 25.54
N ARG A 230 -0.57 -17.53 25.55
CA ARG A 230 -1.56 -17.55 24.43
C ARG A 230 -0.95 -17.11 23.10
N VAL A 231 0.11 -16.31 23.11
CA VAL A 231 0.84 -15.87 21.91
C VAL A 231 1.99 -16.80 21.50
N ALA A 232 2.34 -17.79 22.34
CA ALA A 232 3.46 -18.73 22.12
C ALA A 232 2.99 -20.08 21.53
N SER A 233 2.74 -20.14 20.21
CA SER A 233 2.40 -21.39 19.52
C SER A 233 3.63 -22.30 19.33
N PRO A 234 3.58 -23.60 19.69
CA PRO A 234 4.69 -24.53 19.51
C PRO A 234 4.91 -24.95 18.05
N LYS A 235 6.19 -25.18 17.72
CA LYS A 235 6.79 -25.95 16.60
C LYS A 235 5.96 -26.20 15.32
N VAL A 236 6.41 -25.62 14.21
CA VAL A 236 6.02 -26.01 12.84
C VAL A 236 6.73 -27.31 12.45
N GLN A 237 6.03 -28.23 11.80
CA GLN A 237 6.59 -29.44 11.20
C GLN A 237 5.93 -29.68 9.84
N ASP A 238 6.74 -29.98 8.82
CA ASP A 238 6.30 -30.36 7.47
C ASP A 238 5.29 -29.38 6.82
N GLN A 239 5.58 -28.08 6.94
CA GLN A 239 4.80 -26.93 6.42
C GLN A 239 3.40 -26.72 7.04
N PHE A 240 2.93 -27.60 7.93
CA PHE A 240 1.72 -27.36 8.71
C PHE A 240 2.07 -26.75 10.08
N ALA A 241 1.36 -25.70 10.47
CA ALA A 241 1.37 -25.26 11.85
C ALA A 241 0.65 -26.33 12.68
N LYS A 242 1.36 -27.00 13.60
CA LYS A 242 0.71 -27.88 14.58
C LYS A 242 0.07 -27.02 15.66
N LEU A 243 -1.10 -26.49 15.32
CA LEU A 243 -1.92 -25.67 16.20
C LEU A 243 -2.25 -26.44 17.47
N LEU A 244 -2.21 -25.76 18.62
CA LEU A 244 -2.58 -26.37 19.90
C LEU A 244 -4.03 -26.83 19.83
N VAL A 245 -4.28 -28.13 20.01
CA VAL A 245 -5.64 -28.64 20.13
C VAL A 245 -6.09 -28.58 21.59
N LYS A 246 -7.41 -28.63 21.82
CA LYS A 246 -8.00 -28.55 23.17
C LYS A 246 -7.38 -29.55 24.15
N ALA A 247 -7.06 -30.77 23.71
CA ALA A 247 -6.42 -31.79 24.52
C ALA A 247 -5.01 -31.40 25.02
N ASP A 248 -4.24 -30.63 24.26
CA ASP A 248 -2.94 -30.12 24.71
C ASP A 248 -3.13 -29.07 25.80
N LEU A 249 -4.10 -28.15 25.63
CA LEU A 249 -4.42 -27.13 26.63
C LEU A 249 -5.00 -27.72 27.91
N ASP A 250 -5.87 -28.75 27.81
CA ASP A 250 -6.40 -29.48 28.97
C ASP A 250 -5.29 -30.27 29.70
N ARG A 251 -4.28 -30.80 28.99
CA ARG A 251 -3.07 -31.38 29.60
C ARG A 251 -2.25 -30.32 30.34
N ILE A 252 -2.02 -29.16 29.73
CA ILE A 252 -1.27 -28.05 30.37
C ILE A 252 -1.99 -27.58 31.64
N LYS A 253 -3.30 -27.34 31.55
CA LYS A 253 -4.18 -26.92 32.64
C LYS A 253 -4.22 -27.88 33.84
N SER A 254 -4.05 -29.18 33.60
CA SER A 254 -4.16 -30.22 34.63
C SER A 254 -2.81 -30.68 35.16
N LYS A 255 -1.85 -31.01 34.29
CA LYS A 255 -0.57 -31.64 34.66
C LYS A 255 0.61 -30.68 34.70
N SER A 256 0.55 -29.56 33.97
CA SER A 256 1.68 -28.64 33.80
C SER A 256 1.34 -27.20 34.21
N LYS A 257 0.47 -27.06 35.23
CA LYS A 257 0.01 -25.78 35.76
C LYS A 257 1.13 -24.93 36.38
N PRO A 258 2.07 -25.47 37.20
CA PRO A 258 3.17 -24.66 37.72
C PRO A 258 4.19 -24.27 36.62
N GLU A 259 4.47 -25.16 35.67
CA GLU A 259 5.34 -24.88 34.52
C GLU A 259 4.73 -23.82 33.59
N LEU A 260 3.41 -23.79 33.42
CA LEU A 260 2.71 -22.72 32.70
C LEU A 260 2.87 -21.36 33.41
N LEU A 261 2.73 -21.33 34.74
CA LEU A 261 2.91 -20.10 35.52
C LEU A 261 4.36 -19.59 35.45
N GLU A 262 5.34 -20.50 35.50
CA GLU A 262 6.75 -20.15 35.38
C GLU A 262 7.12 -19.71 33.96
N ALA A 263 6.61 -20.38 32.93
CA ALA A 263 6.78 -19.94 31.54
C ALA A 263 6.15 -18.56 31.29
N GLU A 264 4.94 -18.31 31.81
CA GLU A 264 4.29 -16.98 31.72
C GLU A 264 5.11 -15.91 32.46
N ARG A 265 5.67 -16.23 33.63
CA ARG A 265 6.55 -15.33 34.39
C ARG A 265 7.82 -15.02 33.60
N LEU A 266 8.53 -16.03 33.11
CA LEU A 266 9.77 -15.88 32.36
C LEU A 266 9.56 -15.14 31.03
N LEU A 267 8.44 -15.36 30.34
CA LEU A 267 8.07 -14.60 29.13
C LEU A 267 7.74 -13.13 29.45
N LYS A 268 7.05 -12.87 30.58
CA LYS A 268 6.76 -11.50 31.04
C LYS A 268 8.03 -10.76 31.45
N ASP A 269 8.95 -11.42 32.16
CA ASP A 269 10.22 -10.83 32.59
C ASP A 269 11.12 -10.54 31.38
N ALA A 270 11.18 -11.46 30.40
CA ALA A 270 11.83 -11.23 29.11
C ALA A 270 11.24 -10.03 28.36
N TRP A 271 9.91 -9.96 28.30
CA TRP A 271 9.19 -8.85 27.66
C TRP A 271 9.54 -7.50 28.31
N VAL A 272 9.49 -7.41 29.63
CA VAL A 272 9.89 -6.20 30.39
C VAL A 272 11.36 -5.85 30.16
N ALA A 273 12.26 -6.83 30.06
CA ALA A 273 13.66 -6.59 29.71
C ALA A 273 13.81 -6.01 28.29
N THR A 274 13.07 -6.54 27.30
CA THR A 274 13.10 -6.02 25.92
C THR A 274 12.49 -4.62 25.77
N GLN A 275 11.54 -4.23 26.63
CA GLN A 275 10.99 -2.87 26.66
C GLN A 275 11.96 -1.85 27.28
N ASN A 276 12.72 -2.24 28.31
CA ASN A 276 13.61 -1.35 29.05
C ASN A 276 15.04 -1.26 28.47
N ALA A 277 15.42 -2.17 27.58
CA ALA A 277 16.73 -2.13 26.94
C ALA A 277 16.85 -0.95 25.96
N PRO A 278 18.02 -0.27 25.89
CA PRO A 278 18.31 0.69 24.84
C PRO A 278 18.55 -0.06 23.53
N LEU A 279 17.46 -0.39 22.82
CA LEU A 279 17.47 -1.12 21.55
C LEU A 279 18.55 -0.57 20.61
N LYS A 280 19.62 -1.34 20.42
CA LYS A 280 20.54 -1.12 19.31
C LYS A 280 19.76 -1.39 18.03
N ASP A 281 19.42 -0.32 17.32
CA ASP A 281 18.67 -0.37 16.05
C ASP A 281 19.49 -1.11 14.97
N GLY A 282 19.37 -2.44 14.95
CA GLY A 282 20.11 -3.33 14.04
C GLY A 282 19.87 -4.82 14.31
N GLU A 283 19.65 -5.22 15.57
CA GLU A 283 19.45 -6.63 15.95
C GLU A 283 17.97 -7.05 16.02
N ARG A 284 17.12 -6.46 15.17
CA ARG A 284 15.80 -7.04 14.86
C ARG A 284 16.00 -8.29 14.00
N TYR A 285 16.15 -9.43 14.67
CA TYR A 285 16.03 -10.83 14.20
C TYR A 285 16.23 -11.05 12.69
N THR A 286 17.46 -11.43 12.32
CA THR A 286 17.83 -11.69 10.93
C THR A 286 17.14 -12.96 10.38
N PRO A 287 16.66 -13.00 9.11
CA PRO A 287 15.80 -14.08 8.60
C PRO A 287 16.47 -15.46 8.40
N GLU A 288 17.71 -15.65 8.84
CA GLU A 288 18.52 -16.84 8.61
C GLU A 288 18.53 -17.72 9.86
N ALA A 289 17.41 -18.39 10.14
CA ALA A 289 17.28 -19.30 11.27
C ALA A 289 16.32 -20.47 10.97
N LYS A 290 16.78 -21.48 10.22
CA LYS A 290 16.17 -22.83 10.27
C LYS A 290 16.54 -23.59 11.54
N PHE A 291 17.59 -23.14 12.21
CA PHE A 291 17.99 -23.47 13.58
C PHE A 291 18.46 -22.16 14.23
N GLY A 292 18.59 -22.13 15.56
CA GLY A 292 19.16 -20.96 16.25
C GLY A 292 20.54 -20.61 15.68
N ARG A 293 20.95 -19.33 15.78
CA ARG A 293 22.27 -18.87 15.30
C ARG A 293 23.45 -19.60 15.93
N GLU A 294 23.22 -20.27 17.05
CA GLU A 294 24.14 -21.20 17.67
C GLU A 294 23.48 -22.59 17.68
N ASN A 295 24.25 -23.64 17.36
CA ASN A 295 23.90 -25.03 17.67
C ASN A 295 24.04 -25.28 19.19
N LYS A 296 23.33 -24.48 20.00
CA LYS A 296 23.17 -24.68 21.43
C LYS A 296 21.78 -25.23 21.70
N GLU A 297 21.74 -26.42 22.27
CA GLU A 297 20.61 -26.88 23.03
C GLU A 297 20.68 -26.19 24.41
N TRP A 298 19.59 -25.51 24.78
CA TRP A 298 19.46 -24.85 26.08
C TRP A 298 18.68 -25.79 27.00
N ASN A 299 19.19 -26.01 28.22
CA ASN A 299 18.62 -26.99 29.15
C ASN A 299 17.44 -26.43 29.95
N SER A 300 17.26 -25.10 29.96
CA SER A 300 16.20 -24.40 30.68
C SER A 300 15.77 -23.11 29.98
N LEU A 301 14.61 -22.56 30.38
CA LEU A 301 14.15 -21.24 29.93
C LEU A 301 14.91 -20.11 30.64
N GLU A 302 15.44 -20.33 31.85
CA GLU A 302 16.26 -19.37 32.57
C GLU A 302 17.58 -19.07 31.85
N GLU A 303 18.26 -20.08 31.28
CA GLU A 303 19.50 -19.88 30.49
C GLU A 303 19.28 -18.95 29.29
N ILE A 304 18.13 -19.09 28.60
CA ILE A 304 17.76 -18.26 27.43
C ILE A 304 17.58 -16.79 27.85
N ASN A 305 16.92 -16.54 28.99
CA ASN A 305 16.71 -15.19 29.50
C ASN A 305 18.01 -14.51 29.96
N GLN A 306 18.96 -15.25 30.54
CA GLN A 306 20.27 -14.70 30.93
C GLN A 306 21.14 -14.33 29.72
N ALA A 307 21.08 -15.12 28.64
CA ALA A 307 21.76 -14.80 27.39
C ALA A 307 21.23 -13.49 26.78
N LEU A 308 19.89 -13.35 26.68
CA LEU A 308 19.23 -12.16 26.14
C LEU A 308 19.57 -10.88 26.92
N ALA A 309 19.62 -10.95 28.25
CA ALA A 309 19.95 -9.79 29.09
C ALA A 309 21.39 -9.27 28.86
N THR A 310 22.31 -10.14 28.45
CA THR A 310 23.73 -9.81 28.24
C THR A 310 23.97 -9.10 26.89
N GLU A 311 23.21 -9.45 25.85
CA GLU A 311 23.35 -8.91 24.49
C GLU A 311 22.98 -7.40 24.40
N LEU A 312 22.04 -6.95 25.26
CA LEU A 312 21.36 -5.67 25.16
C LEU A 312 22.14 -4.41 25.66
N LEU A 313 23.41 -4.53 26.11
CA LEU A 313 24.07 -3.50 26.95
C LEU A 313 25.35 -2.80 26.39
N GLY A 314 25.69 -2.88 25.09
CA GLY A 314 26.97 -2.34 24.55
C GLY A 314 27.07 -0.81 24.21
N PRO A 315 28.30 -0.24 24.04
CA PRO A 315 28.60 1.22 24.15
C PRO A 315 28.57 2.09 22.85
N LYS A 316 28.71 3.43 22.99
CA LYS A 316 28.52 4.52 21.95
C LYS A 316 29.70 5.53 21.83
N GLY A 317 29.73 6.34 20.74
CA GLY A 317 30.69 7.47 20.50
C GLY A 317 30.12 8.65 19.66
N THR A 318 30.83 9.79 19.62
CA THR A 318 30.33 11.17 19.28
C THR A 318 31.10 11.93 18.15
N SER A 319 30.58 13.07 17.66
CA SER A 319 31.15 13.93 16.59
C SER A 319 30.88 15.46 16.77
N SER A 320 31.54 16.34 15.98
CA SER A 320 31.45 17.84 16.06
C SER A 320 31.72 18.60 14.73
N SER A 321 31.47 19.93 14.68
CA SER A 321 31.18 20.77 13.47
C SER A 321 31.92 22.15 13.40
N ALA A 322 31.83 22.92 12.28
CA ALA A 322 31.87 24.42 12.19
C ALA A 322 31.71 25.04 10.75
N ALA A 323 31.41 26.35 10.64
CA ALA A 323 31.29 27.25 9.44
C ALA A 323 32.05 28.60 9.63
N PRO A 324 32.16 29.59 8.67
CA PRO A 324 31.50 30.94 8.85
C PRO A 324 31.40 32.01 7.66
N THR A 325 30.48 33.01 7.81
CA THR A 325 30.48 34.53 7.52
C THR A 325 30.77 35.27 6.15
N ALA A 326 30.47 36.59 6.07
CA ALA A 326 30.16 37.40 4.83
C ALA A 326 30.47 38.97 4.82
N SER A 327 29.96 39.74 3.80
CA SER A 327 29.73 41.23 3.65
C SER A 327 30.75 42.12 2.84
N PRO A 328 30.57 43.45 2.47
CA PRO A 328 29.41 44.41 2.44
C PRO A 328 29.29 45.51 1.28
N SER A 329 28.26 46.40 1.36
CA SER A 329 28.03 47.77 0.74
C SER A 329 27.36 47.89 -0.67
N LYS A 330 26.87 49.04 -1.25
CA LYS A 330 26.91 50.53 -0.98
C LYS A 330 25.66 51.32 -1.54
N VAL A 331 25.68 52.67 -1.76
CA VAL A 331 24.47 53.59 -1.84
C VAL A 331 24.52 54.82 -2.80
N ALA A 332 23.35 55.28 -3.30
CA ALA A 332 22.94 56.66 -3.72
C ALA A 332 21.39 56.69 -3.97
N ASN A 333 20.60 57.78 -4.10
CA ASN A 333 20.52 59.17 -3.55
C ASN A 333 19.02 59.67 -3.69
N LEU A 334 18.55 60.76 -3.02
CA LEU A 334 17.20 60.67 -2.39
C LEU A 334 16.29 61.92 -2.12
N LEU A 335 16.38 63.08 -2.81
CA LEU A 335 15.89 64.36 -2.21
C LEU A 335 14.57 65.04 -2.67
N GLU A 336 13.82 64.58 -3.69
CA GLU A 336 12.69 65.38 -4.26
C GLU A 336 11.35 64.64 -4.54
N ALA A 337 11.12 63.43 -4.02
CA ALA A 337 9.87 62.69 -4.25
C ALA A 337 9.05 62.45 -2.96
N SER A 338 7.73 62.23 -3.09
CA SER A 338 6.86 61.88 -1.95
C SER A 338 7.24 60.51 -1.37
N PRO A 339 7.04 60.23 -0.06
CA PRO A 339 7.52 58.99 0.56
C PRO A 339 7.07 57.70 -0.14
N SER A 340 5.81 57.64 -0.59
CA SER A 340 5.28 56.54 -1.42
C SER A 340 5.99 56.42 -2.79
N THR A 341 6.22 57.53 -3.48
CA THR A 341 6.92 57.54 -4.78
C THR A 341 8.41 57.27 -4.64
N VAL A 342 9.04 57.71 -3.54
CA VAL A 342 10.40 57.33 -3.12
C VAL A 342 10.46 55.82 -2.90
N ALA A 343 9.54 55.24 -2.14
CA ALA A 343 9.50 53.79 -1.90
C ALA A 343 9.31 52.99 -3.19
N MET A 344 8.43 53.44 -4.11
CA MET A 344 8.28 52.81 -5.43
C MET A 344 9.52 52.98 -6.32
N MET A 345 10.21 54.12 -6.28
CA MET A 345 11.47 54.33 -7.03
C MET A 345 12.65 53.55 -6.43
N GLN A 346 12.69 53.34 -5.12
CA GLN A 346 13.68 52.49 -4.44
C GLN A 346 13.38 51.01 -4.63
N HIS A 347 12.10 50.63 -4.78
CA HIS A 347 11.63 49.25 -4.88
C HIS A 347 10.73 49.05 -6.12
N PRO A 348 11.27 49.21 -7.35
CA PRO A 348 10.50 49.13 -8.60
C PRO A 348 9.96 47.73 -8.93
N HIS A 349 10.07 46.77 -8.01
CA HIS A 349 9.49 45.44 -8.09
C HIS A 349 8.14 45.34 -7.35
N LEU A 350 7.75 46.36 -6.57
CA LEU A 350 6.50 46.41 -5.82
C LEU A 350 5.38 47.05 -6.66
N GLU A 351 4.30 46.30 -6.86
CA GLU A 351 3.11 46.65 -7.64
C GLU A 351 1.88 46.25 -6.81
N VAL A 352 0.92 47.17 -6.66
CA VAL A 352 -0.34 46.89 -5.95
C VAL A 352 -1.12 45.79 -6.69
N GLY A 353 -1.65 44.82 -5.94
CA GLY A 353 -2.24 43.59 -6.46
C GLY A 353 -1.22 42.49 -6.78
N GLY A 354 0.09 42.78 -6.80
CA GLY A 354 1.16 41.83 -7.06
C GLY A 354 1.36 40.81 -5.93
N LEU A 355 2.01 39.69 -6.26
CA LEU A 355 2.31 38.59 -5.34
C LEU A 355 3.77 38.60 -4.90
N TYR A 356 4.00 38.47 -3.59
CA TYR A 356 5.31 38.64 -2.95
C TYR A 356 5.59 37.55 -1.90
N GLN A 357 6.86 37.28 -1.64
CA GLN A 357 7.35 36.42 -0.56
C GLN A 357 8.40 37.15 0.26
N HIS A 358 8.45 36.88 1.57
CA HIS A 358 9.40 37.45 2.51
C HIS A 358 10.21 36.34 3.18
N SER A 359 11.48 36.58 3.53
CA SER A 359 12.33 35.58 4.20
C SER A 359 11.71 35.08 5.51
N ASP A 360 11.19 36.01 6.30
CA ASP A 360 10.79 35.74 7.69
C ASP A 360 9.46 34.98 7.77
N TYR A 361 8.69 35.01 6.68
CA TYR A 361 7.42 34.27 6.51
C TYR A 361 7.61 33.01 5.62
N GLY A 362 8.86 32.63 5.33
CA GLY A 362 9.22 31.38 4.69
C GLY A 362 8.66 31.22 3.27
N SER A 363 7.83 30.19 3.07
CA SER A 363 7.27 29.83 1.75
C SER A 363 5.91 30.47 1.45
N GLN A 364 5.38 31.29 2.35
CA GLN A 364 4.07 31.95 2.20
C GLN A 364 4.06 32.97 1.07
N VAL A 365 2.90 33.17 0.45
CA VAL A 365 2.67 34.13 -0.64
C VAL A 365 1.67 35.17 -0.16
N PHE A 366 2.06 36.43 -0.24
CA PHE A 366 1.24 37.57 0.16
C PHE A 366 0.85 38.39 -1.07
N GLN A 367 -0.32 39.02 -1.02
CA GLN A 367 -0.75 40.01 -1.99
C GLN A 367 -0.56 41.42 -1.41
N LEU A 368 0.08 42.32 -2.16
CA LEU A 368 0.16 43.73 -1.77
C LEU A 368 -1.21 44.39 -2.02
N LEU A 369 -1.95 44.72 -0.97
CA LEU A 369 -3.29 45.32 -1.09
C LEU A 369 -3.24 46.84 -1.22
N GLU A 370 -2.37 47.51 -0.48
CA GLU A 370 -2.36 48.97 -0.34
C GLU A 370 -0.94 49.47 -0.05
N LEU A 371 -0.57 50.61 -0.63
CA LEU A 371 0.70 51.31 -0.39
C LEU A 371 0.41 52.77 -0.07
N ASN A 372 0.51 53.13 1.21
CA ASN A 372 0.27 54.49 1.70
C ASN A 372 1.58 55.17 2.10
N ASP A 373 1.59 56.50 2.22
CA ASP A 373 2.77 57.33 2.54
C ASP A 373 3.48 56.99 3.87
N THR A 374 2.91 56.10 4.68
CA THR A 374 3.47 55.62 5.95
C THR A 374 3.72 54.11 5.99
N SER A 375 3.04 53.29 5.18
CA SER A 375 3.18 51.83 5.22
C SER A 375 2.62 51.10 3.98
N ALA A 376 3.21 49.94 3.69
CA ALA A 376 2.69 48.93 2.77
C ALA A 376 1.88 47.87 3.53
N LYS A 377 0.73 47.42 3.00
CA LYS A 377 -0.09 46.34 3.57
C LYS A 377 -0.08 45.09 2.68
N PHE A 378 0.44 44.01 3.21
CA PHE A 378 0.48 42.69 2.57
C PHE A 378 -0.53 41.75 3.23
N GLU A 379 -1.36 41.05 2.46
CA GLU A 379 -2.32 40.06 2.99
C GLU A 379 -1.91 38.64 2.60
N HIS A 380 -1.91 37.71 3.55
CA HIS A 380 -1.83 36.27 3.28
C HIS A 380 -3.19 35.61 3.52
N ARG A 381 -3.65 34.84 2.53
CA ARG A 381 -4.84 33.97 2.63
C ARG A 381 -4.40 32.50 2.69
N PRO A 382 -4.25 31.92 3.89
CA PRO A 382 -4.06 30.48 4.06
C PRO A 382 -5.34 29.70 3.70
N LEU A 383 -5.19 28.41 3.38
CA LEU A 383 -6.28 27.59 2.83
C LEU A 383 -7.44 27.32 3.83
N MET A 384 -7.14 27.30 5.13
CA MET A 384 -8.05 26.82 6.19
C MET A 384 -8.07 27.75 7.43
N GLN A 385 -7.53 28.96 7.31
CA GLN A 385 -7.47 29.94 8.41
C GLN A 385 -7.88 31.32 7.87
N ASP A 386 -8.23 32.23 8.76
CA ASP A 386 -8.59 33.59 8.38
C ASP A 386 -7.43 34.34 7.70
N ALA A 387 -7.78 35.25 6.80
CA ALA A 387 -6.82 36.14 6.16
C ALA A 387 -6.18 37.05 7.22
N TRP A 388 -4.85 37.21 7.17
CA TRP A 388 -4.13 38.11 8.06
C TRP A 388 -3.23 39.05 7.28
N THR A 389 -3.00 40.23 7.85
CA THR A 389 -2.33 41.35 7.18
C THR A 389 -1.06 41.77 7.93
N VAL A 390 -0.02 42.08 7.16
CA VAL A 390 1.24 42.65 7.64
C VAL A 390 1.32 44.08 7.13
N ALA A 391 1.34 45.05 8.04
CA ALA A 391 1.64 46.44 7.73
C ALA A 391 3.12 46.70 8.03
N ILE A 392 3.86 47.21 7.04
CA ILE A 392 5.31 47.45 7.13
C ILE A 392 5.58 48.91 6.76
N ALA A 393 6.43 49.58 7.54
CA ALA A 393 6.84 50.95 7.28
C ALA A 393 7.55 51.08 5.92
N LEU A 394 7.58 52.29 5.36
CA LEU A 394 8.35 52.58 4.13
C LEU A 394 9.86 52.68 4.42
N SER A 395 10.46 51.57 4.88
CA SER A 395 11.87 51.41 5.26
C SER A 395 12.60 50.44 4.32
N ASP A 396 13.90 50.24 4.56
CA ASP A 396 14.73 49.23 3.86
C ASP A 396 14.17 47.81 3.91
N ASP A 397 13.24 47.51 4.83
CA ASP A 397 12.59 46.20 4.98
C ASP A 397 11.75 45.80 3.76
N LEU A 398 11.29 46.78 2.97
CA LEU A 398 10.61 46.52 1.69
C LEU A 398 11.51 45.83 0.66
N LYS A 399 12.85 45.92 0.77
CA LYS A 399 13.80 45.18 -0.09
C LYS A 399 13.73 43.66 0.08
N GLN A 400 13.19 43.19 1.18
CA GLN A 400 13.12 41.77 1.52
C GLN A 400 11.92 41.07 0.83
N TRP A 401 10.97 41.84 0.29
CA TRP A 401 9.75 41.36 -0.37
C TRP A 401 9.96 41.05 -1.85
N LYS A 402 10.20 39.78 -2.17
CA LYS A 402 10.52 39.32 -3.53
C LYS A 402 9.26 38.95 -4.31
N LYS A 403 9.07 39.56 -5.49
CA LYS A 403 7.95 39.24 -6.40
C LYS A 403 7.98 37.77 -6.80
N THR A 404 6.83 37.10 -6.79
CA THR A 404 6.72 35.66 -7.09
C THR A 404 5.70 35.36 -8.19
N LYS A 405 5.92 34.26 -8.91
CA LYS A 405 4.97 33.68 -9.87
C LYS A 405 4.12 32.56 -9.26
N LYS A 406 4.33 32.21 -7.98
CA LYS A 406 3.51 31.23 -7.27
C LYS A 406 2.11 31.82 -7.06
N ALA A 407 1.09 31.15 -7.58
CA ALA A 407 -0.30 31.50 -7.31
C ALA A 407 -0.61 31.29 -5.81
N ILE A 408 -1.51 32.11 -5.28
CA ILE A 408 -2.13 31.85 -3.97
C ILE A 408 -2.98 30.59 -4.12
N VAL A 409 -2.80 29.62 -3.22
CA VAL A 409 -3.63 28.40 -3.20
C VAL A 409 -5.02 28.79 -2.70
N GLN A 410 -6.03 28.67 -3.56
CA GLN A 410 -7.42 28.96 -3.22
C GLN A 410 -8.17 27.66 -2.93
N VAL A 411 -9.12 27.71 -1.99
CA VAL A 411 -10.10 26.64 -1.81
C VAL A 411 -10.94 26.57 -3.09
N VAL A 412 -11.03 25.39 -3.69
CA VAL A 412 -11.91 25.16 -4.85
C VAL A 412 -13.35 25.26 -4.36
N ASP A 413 -14.15 26.10 -5.02
CA ASP A 413 -15.55 26.29 -4.67
C ASP A 413 -16.32 24.96 -4.59
N GLN A 414 -17.28 24.87 -3.66
CA GLN A 414 -17.99 23.63 -3.38
C GLN A 414 -18.82 23.14 -4.59
N ALA A 415 -19.31 24.05 -5.44
CA ALA A 415 -20.01 23.70 -6.69
C ALA A 415 -19.06 23.32 -7.85
N ALA A 416 -17.75 23.59 -7.70
CA ALA A 416 -16.72 23.05 -8.58
C ALA A 416 -16.25 21.66 -8.12
N TRP A 417 -16.05 21.45 -6.82
CA TRP A 417 -15.63 20.14 -6.26
C TRP A 417 -16.63 19.01 -6.58
N SER A 418 -17.94 19.25 -6.42
CA SER A 418 -18.97 18.23 -6.64
C SER A 418 -18.93 17.59 -8.03
N LYS A 419 -18.50 18.33 -9.05
CA LYS A 419 -18.35 17.86 -10.44
C LYS A 419 -17.24 16.83 -10.64
N TYR A 420 -16.29 16.75 -9.71
CA TYR A 420 -15.15 15.81 -9.76
C TYR A 420 -15.34 14.58 -8.87
N LEU A 421 -16.48 14.46 -8.17
CA LEU A 421 -16.83 13.24 -7.43
C LEU A 421 -17.05 12.08 -8.39
N VAL A 422 -16.66 10.86 -7.97
CA VAL A 422 -16.73 9.64 -8.80
C VAL A 422 -18.15 9.35 -9.27
N GLU A 423 -19.15 9.60 -8.43
CA GLU A 423 -20.57 9.47 -8.74
C GLU A 423 -21.08 10.41 -9.85
N ASN A 424 -20.43 11.57 -10.04
CA ASN A 424 -20.75 12.55 -11.08
C ASN A 424 -19.85 12.43 -12.32
N ASN A 425 -18.89 11.48 -12.31
CA ASN A 425 -17.98 11.24 -13.42
C ASN A 425 -18.57 10.18 -14.37
N SER A 426 -18.95 10.59 -15.58
CA SER A 426 -19.54 9.70 -16.59
C SER A 426 -18.66 8.49 -16.92
N ALA A 427 -17.33 8.64 -16.96
CA ALA A 427 -16.42 7.55 -17.26
C ALA A 427 -16.37 6.49 -16.14
N ALA A 428 -16.63 6.89 -14.89
CA ALA A 428 -16.78 5.97 -13.76
C ALA A 428 -18.12 5.23 -13.81
N GLY A 429 -19.22 5.92 -14.13
CA GLY A 429 -20.53 5.31 -14.37
C GLY A 429 -20.47 4.24 -15.47
N GLU A 430 -19.91 4.59 -16.63
CA GLU A 430 -19.69 3.65 -17.76
C GLU A 430 -18.89 2.40 -17.36
N ALA A 431 -17.89 2.56 -16.47
CA ALA A 431 -17.06 1.45 -15.99
C ALA A 431 -17.79 0.55 -14.99
N ILE A 432 -18.59 1.14 -14.09
CA ILE A 432 -19.45 0.41 -13.14
C ILE A 432 -20.49 -0.42 -13.91
N ASP A 433 -21.15 0.18 -14.91
CA ASP A 433 -22.17 -0.52 -15.70
C ASP A 433 -21.56 -1.62 -16.59
N MET A 434 -20.37 -1.40 -17.15
CA MET A 434 -19.63 -2.46 -17.86
C MET A 434 -19.32 -3.66 -16.96
N GLN A 435 -18.90 -3.43 -15.70
CA GLN A 435 -18.64 -4.51 -14.75
C GLN A 435 -19.92 -5.22 -14.28
N ARG A 436 -21.03 -4.48 -14.10
CA ARG A 436 -22.35 -5.10 -13.86
C ARG A 436 -22.77 -6.01 -15.01
N MET A 437 -22.54 -5.60 -16.26
CA MET A 437 -22.80 -6.46 -17.43
C MET A 437 -21.85 -7.65 -17.49
N GLN A 438 -20.59 -7.52 -17.07
CA GLN A 438 -19.63 -8.63 -17.03
C GLN A 438 -20.04 -9.70 -16.01
N ILE A 439 -20.49 -9.29 -14.81
CA ILE A 439 -21.02 -10.19 -13.78
C ILE A 439 -22.27 -10.90 -14.31
N LEU A 440 -23.23 -10.15 -14.87
CA LEU A 440 -24.44 -10.74 -15.42
C LEU A 440 -24.17 -11.71 -16.58
N LEU A 441 -23.14 -11.45 -17.40
CA LEU A 441 -22.69 -12.35 -18.47
C LEU A 441 -22.07 -13.64 -17.90
N TYR A 442 -21.26 -13.52 -16.85
CA TYR A 442 -20.69 -14.67 -16.14
C TYR A 442 -21.77 -15.53 -15.48
N ASP A 443 -22.67 -14.93 -14.70
CA ASP A 443 -23.79 -15.62 -14.06
C ASP A 443 -24.67 -16.30 -15.10
N THR A 444 -24.95 -15.62 -16.22
CA THR A 444 -25.71 -16.20 -17.33
C THR A 444 -25.01 -17.42 -17.94
N PHE A 445 -23.68 -17.38 -18.09
CA PHE A 445 -22.89 -18.45 -18.67
C PHE A 445 -22.76 -19.67 -17.74
N VAL A 446 -22.52 -19.44 -16.43
CA VAL A 446 -22.40 -20.51 -15.42
C VAL A 446 -23.73 -21.23 -15.19
N ASN A 447 -24.86 -20.53 -15.35
CA ASN A 447 -26.20 -21.13 -15.24
C ASN A 447 -26.72 -21.74 -16.57
N LEU A 448 -25.90 -21.87 -17.61
CA LEU A 448 -26.26 -22.65 -18.79
C LEU A 448 -26.27 -24.15 -18.45
N PRO A 449 -27.19 -24.94 -19.02
CA PRO A 449 -27.18 -26.38 -18.82
C PRO A 449 -25.92 -26.99 -19.44
N GLU A 450 -25.22 -27.83 -18.68
CA GLU A 450 -24.16 -28.68 -19.22
C GLU A 450 -24.75 -29.59 -20.31
N VAL A 451 -24.02 -29.75 -21.42
CA VAL A 451 -24.45 -30.57 -22.56
C VAL A 451 -23.42 -31.67 -22.78
N ASP A 452 -23.77 -32.87 -22.32
CA ASP A 452 -23.04 -34.10 -22.63
C ASP A 452 -23.02 -34.39 -24.14
N GLY A 453 -22.06 -35.23 -24.55
CA GLY A 453 -21.98 -35.69 -25.93
C GLY A 453 -21.08 -34.86 -26.84
N PHE A 454 -20.09 -34.17 -26.27
CA PHE A 454 -18.99 -33.54 -27.01
C PHE A 454 -17.63 -34.08 -26.57
N SER A 455 -16.66 -34.06 -27.47
CA SER A 455 -15.27 -34.46 -27.19
C SER A 455 -14.30 -33.77 -28.14
N PHE A 456 -13.01 -33.69 -27.78
CA PHE A 456 -11.98 -33.16 -28.66
C PHE A 456 -11.31 -34.29 -29.45
N VAL A 457 -11.42 -34.24 -30.78
CA VAL A 457 -10.64 -35.11 -31.71
C VAL A 457 -9.18 -34.67 -31.76
N SER A 458 -8.94 -33.36 -31.65
CA SER A 458 -7.63 -32.75 -31.47
C SER A 458 -7.77 -31.62 -30.45
N PRO A 459 -7.26 -31.76 -29.22
CA PRO A 459 -7.33 -30.72 -28.22
C PRO A 459 -6.37 -29.55 -28.54
N PRO A 460 -6.76 -28.27 -28.46
CA PRO A 460 -8.12 -27.73 -28.27
C PRO A 460 -8.89 -27.52 -29.59
N THR A 461 -8.25 -27.71 -30.75
CA THR A 461 -8.80 -27.43 -32.08
C THR A 461 -9.42 -28.68 -32.74
N GLY A 462 -10.66 -29.00 -32.37
CA GLY A 462 -11.37 -30.13 -33.00
C GLY A 462 -12.49 -30.69 -32.15
N LEU A 463 -13.40 -29.84 -31.67
CA LEU A 463 -14.58 -30.29 -30.94
C LEU A 463 -15.53 -31.05 -31.89
N CYS A 464 -15.82 -32.31 -31.60
CA CYS A 464 -16.85 -33.10 -32.26
C CYS A 464 -18.01 -33.39 -31.31
N ALA A 465 -19.20 -33.61 -31.88
CA ALA A 465 -20.28 -34.26 -31.15
C ALA A 465 -20.08 -35.78 -31.20
N THR A 466 -20.11 -36.43 -30.04
CA THR A 466 -20.16 -37.90 -29.93
C THR A 466 -21.59 -38.44 -30.00
N ILE A 467 -22.58 -37.55 -29.94
CA ILE A 467 -24.01 -37.83 -30.14
C ILE A 467 -24.50 -37.24 -31.47
N ASN A 468 -25.57 -37.83 -32.04
CA ASN A 468 -26.21 -37.26 -33.22
C ASN A 468 -27.11 -36.08 -32.82
N ILE A 469 -26.72 -34.86 -33.22
CA ILE A 469 -27.46 -33.63 -32.89
C ILE A 469 -28.30 -33.20 -34.11
N PRO A 470 -29.64 -33.11 -33.99
CA PRO A 470 -30.48 -32.67 -35.09
C PRO A 470 -30.13 -31.25 -35.56
N LYS A 471 -30.23 -31.01 -36.88
CA LYS A 471 -29.94 -29.69 -37.49
C LYS A 471 -30.73 -28.57 -36.79
N GLY A 472 -30.02 -27.52 -36.37
CA GLY A 472 -30.58 -26.37 -35.66
C GLY A 472 -30.83 -26.58 -34.15
N LYS A 473 -30.42 -27.70 -33.55
CA LYS A 473 -30.47 -27.90 -32.09
C LYS A 473 -29.20 -27.48 -31.36
N LEU A 474 -28.03 -27.54 -32.01
CA LEU A 474 -26.80 -26.99 -31.46
C LEU A 474 -26.83 -25.46 -31.47
N LYS A 475 -26.50 -24.85 -30.33
CA LYS A 475 -26.24 -23.42 -30.16
C LYS A 475 -24.93 -23.27 -29.40
N LEU A 476 -24.07 -22.35 -29.81
CA LEU A 476 -22.80 -22.09 -29.14
C LEU A 476 -22.85 -20.67 -28.59
N ILE A 477 -22.80 -20.52 -27.27
CA ILE A 477 -23.03 -19.21 -26.64
C ILE A 477 -21.69 -18.50 -26.46
N ALA A 478 -21.62 -17.24 -26.88
CA ALA A 478 -20.43 -16.42 -26.72
C ALA A 478 -20.19 -16.01 -25.26
N TYR A 479 -18.97 -16.17 -24.78
CA TYR A 479 -18.51 -15.73 -23.46
C TYR A 479 -17.09 -15.16 -23.56
N GLY A 480 -16.74 -14.19 -22.71
CA GLY A 480 -15.45 -13.51 -22.70
C GLY A 480 -15.46 -12.18 -21.96
N ASP A 481 -14.43 -11.36 -22.21
CA ASP A 481 -14.25 -10.06 -21.55
C ASP A 481 -14.98 -8.95 -22.33
N LEU A 482 -15.81 -8.18 -21.63
CA LEU A 482 -16.44 -6.95 -22.14
C LEU A 482 -15.46 -5.79 -22.13
N LYS A 483 -15.50 -5.00 -23.21
CA LYS A 483 -14.68 -3.81 -23.43
C LYS A 483 -15.55 -2.68 -23.97
N ARG A 484 -15.10 -1.43 -23.82
CA ARG A 484 -15.69 -0.29 -24.52
C ARG A 484 -15.70 -0.57 -26.02
N ASP A 485 -16.84 -0.32 -26.65
CA ASP A 485 -17.01 -0.46 -28.10
C ASP A 485 -16.13 0.58 -28.81
N ASP A 486 -15.16 0.11 -29.59
CA ASP A 486 -14.27 0.96 -30.40
C ASP A 486 -14.83 1.21 -31.82
N GLY A 487 -16.09 0.84 -32.05
CA GLY A 487 -16.79 1.00 -33.32
C GLY A 487 -16.39 -0.03 -34.38
N LYS A 488 -15.45 -0.94 -34.09
CA LYS A 488 -15.06 -1.99 -35.04
C LYS A 488 -16.15 -3.06 -35.17
N PRO A 489 -16.24 -3.73 -36.34
CA PRO A 489 -17.10 -4.90 -36.49
C PRO A 489 -16.63 -6.00 -35.53
N GLY A 490 -17.54 -6.48 -34.70
CA GLY A 490 -17.27 -7.47 -33.66
C GLY A 490 -18.54 -7.89 -32.93
N HIS A 491 -18.42 -8.92 -32.10
CA HIS A 491 -19.50 -9.40 -31.25
C HIS A 491 -19.77 -8.41 -30.12
N LYS A 492 -21.05 -8.18 -29.80
CA LYS A 492 -21.46 -7.18 -28.79
C LYS A 492 -22.49 -7.77 -27.83
N VAL A 493 -22.41 -7.38 -26.56
CA VAL A 493 -23.37 -7.72 -25.50
C VAL A 493 -23.74 -6.41 -24.80
N SER A 494 -25.04 -6.07 -24.80
CA SER A 494 -25.57 -4.84 -24.18
C SER A 494 -24.81 -3.54 -24.53
N GLY A 495 -24.33 -3.41 -25.77
CA GLY A 495 -23.60 -2.24 -26.25
C GLY A 495 -22.09 -2.28 -26.03
N TYR A 496 -21.56 -3.24 -25.26
CA TYR A 496 -20.12 -3.43 -25.06
C TYR A 496 -19.56 -4.43 -26.09
N ALA A 497 -18.30 -4.23 -26.50
CA ALA A 497 -17.59 -5.17 -27.37
C ALA A 497 -17.18 -6.40 -26.55
N LEU A 498 -17.58 -7.58 -27.03
CA LEU A 498 -17.21 -8.86 -26.43
C LEU A 498 -15.92 -9.36 -27.08
N SER A 499 -14.90 -9.62 -26.27
CA SER A 499 -13.61 -10.15 -26.72
C SER A 499 -13.37 -11.56 -26.20
N PRO A 500 -12.71 -12.44 -26.98
CA PRO A 500 -12.49 -13.82 -26.59
C PRO A 500 -11.67 -13.92 -25.29
N PRO A 501 -11.94 -14.94 -24.44
CA PRO A 501 -11.02 -15.33 -23.38
C PRO A 501 -9.63 -15.59 -23.97
N LYS A 502 -8.60 -15.50 -23.12
CA LYS A 502 -7.23 -15.80 -23.52
C LYS A 502 -7.14 -17.23 -24.06
N ALA A 503 -7.02 -17.36 -25.39
CA ALA A 503 -7.07 -18.64 -26.07
C ALA A 503 -6.00 -19.61 -25.54
N VAL A 504 -6.45 -20.82 -25.20
CA VAL A 504 -5.57 -21.96 -24.95
C VAL A 504 -4.96 -22.36 -26.30
N GLY A 505 -3.68 -22.02 -26.50
CA GLY A 505 -2.94 -22.40 -27.72
C GLY A 505 -2.38 -23.83 -27.68
N ASP A 506 -2.33 -24.42 -26.49
CA ASP A 506 -1.77 -25.73 -26.20
C ASP A 506 -2.44 -26.25 -24.92
N MET A 507 -2.94 -27.50 -24.94
CA MET A 507 -3.70 -28.07 -23.83
C MET A 507 -2.82 -28.48 -22.65
N ASP A 508 -1.51 -28.66 -22.85
CA ASP A 508 -0.55 -28.84 -21.76
C ASP A 508 -0.41 -27.57 -20.88
N ASN A 509 -0.94 -26.43 -21.36
CA ASN A 509 -0.99 -25.16 -20.63
C ASN A 509 -2.40 -24.83 -20.10
N VAL A 510 -3.34 -25.79 -20.08
CA VAL A 510 -4.63 -25.64 -19.38
C VAL A 510 -4.39 -25.65 -17.87
N THR A 511 -4.78 -24.56 -17.23
CA THR A 511 -4.81 -24.44 -15.77
C THR A 511 -6.27 -24.50 -15.29
N ALA A 512 -6.47 -24.61 -13.98
CA ALA A 512 -7.82 -24.52 -13.38
C ALA A 512 -8.54 -23.17 -13.65
N THR A 513 -7.85 -22.16 -14.21
CA THR A 513 -8.43 -20.86 -14.61
C THR A 513 -8.59 -20.70 -16.13
N SER A 514 -8.28 -21.72 -16.92
CA SER A 514 -8.42 -21.71 -18.39
C SER A 514 -9.85 -22.02 -18.81
N VAL A 515 -10.53 -21.07 -19.47
CA VAL A 515 -11.91 -21.25 -19.96
C VAL A 515 -11.90 -21.55 -21.47
N LEU A 516 -12.42 -22.71 -21.85
CA LEU A 516 -12.65 -23.08 -23.25
C LEU A 516 -14.06 -22.68 -23.67
N VAL A 517 -14.18 -21.85 -24.70
CA VAL A 517 -15.48 -21.34 -25.20
C VAL A 517 -15.61 -21.68 -26.69
N PRO A 518 -16.35 -22.75 -27.05
CA PRO A 518 -16.41 -23.26 -28.43
C PRO A 518 -16.84 -22.25 -29.50
N PHE A 519 -17.64 -21.24 -29.14
CA PHE A 519 -18.06 -20.16 -30.04
C PHE A 519 -16.89 -19.52 -30.81
N TRP A 520 -15.75 -19.26 -30.14
CA TRP A 520 -14.59 -18.60 -30.75
C TRP A 520 -13.75 -19.50 -31.66
N TYR A 521 -14.05 -20.80 -31.71
CA TYR A 521 -13.39 -21.76 -32.62
C TYR A 521 -14.15 -21.90 -33.95
N VAL A 522 -15.39 -21.39 -34.04
CA VAL A 522 -16.13 -21.27 -35.31
C VAL A 522 -15.56 -20.10 -36.11
N LYS A 523 -15.24 -20.33 -37.38
CA LYS A 523 -14.75 -19.30 -38.30
C LYS A 523 -15.86 -18.89 -39.27
N PRO A 524 -16.01 -17.60 -39.60
CA PRO A 524 -16.88 -17.17 -40.69
C PRO A 524 -16.34 -17.71 -42.02
N SER A 525 -17.25 -18.13 -42.90
CA SER A 525 -16.95 -18.53 -44.29
C SER A 525 -17.78 -17.70 -45.25
N MET A 526 -17.18 -17.36 -46.41
CA MET A 526 -17.90 -16.77 -47.54
C MET A 526 -18.47 -17.84 -48.49
N ASP A 527 -18.02 -19.09 -48.35
CA ASP A 527 -18.54 -20.22 -49.11
C ASP A 527 -19.82 -20.74 -48.44
N ALA A 528 -20.96 -20.54 -49.12
CA ALA A 528 -22.28 -20.92 -48.65
C ALA A 528 -22.47 -22.44 -48.50
N GLU A 529 -21.71 -23.27 -49.22
CA GLU A 529 -21.77 -24.73 -49.07
C GLU A 529 -21.02 -25.20 -47.82
N ALA A 530 -20.01 -24.43 -47.37
CA ALA A 530 -19.28 -24.67 -46.13
C ALA A 530 -19.98 -24.11 -44.87
N VAL A 531 -21.02 -23.28 -44.99
CA VAL A 531 -21.73 -22.70 -43.84
C VAL A 531 -22.73 -23.70 -43.25
N ASN A 532 -22.39 -24.23 -42.07
CA ASN A 532 -23.22 -25.17 -41.30
C ASN A 532 -23.87 -24.56 -40.04
N MET A 533 -23.56 -23.30 -39.71
CA MET A 533 -24.07 -22.56 -38.55
C MET A 533 -24.48 -21.13 -38.93
N GLN A 534 -25.43 -20.55 -38.21
CA GLN A 534 -25.89 -19.17 -38.41
C GLN A 534 -25.70 -18.37 -37.12
N LEU A 535 -25.01 -17.24 -37.20
CA LEU A 535 -24.87 -16.30 -36.09
C LEU A 535 -26.19 -15.58 -35.82
N THR A 536 -26.64 -15.61 -34.57
CA THR A 536 -27.85 -14.94 -34.08
C THR A 536 -27.56 -14.24 -32.75
N ASN A 537 -28.52 -13.46 -32.23
CA ASN A 537 -28.48 -12.97 -30.85
C ASN A 537 -29.64 -13.58 -30.08
N ALA A 538 -29.36 -14.31 -29.01
CA ALA A 538 -30.37 -14.88 -28.12
C ALA A 538 -30.45 -14.11 -26.81
N LYS A 539 -31.64 -14.07 -26.19
CA LYS A 539 -31.82 -13.48 -24.86
C LYS A 539 -31.57 -14.52 -23.77
N HIS A 540 -30.52 -14.31 -22.97
CA HIS A 540 -30.17 -15.13 -21.81
C HIS A 540 -29.88 -14.20 -20.63
N GLY A 541 -30.44 -14.46 -19.44
CA GLY A 541 -30.25 -13.60 -18.26
C GLY A 541 -30.66 -12.13 -18.42
N GLY A 542 -31.50 -11.81 -19.41
CA GLY A 542 -31.83 -10.42 -19.80
C GLY A 542 -30.83 -9.77 -20.78
N LEU A 543 -29.65 -10.36 -20.97
CA LEU A 543 -28.66 -9.94 -21.96
C LEU A 543 -29.00 -10.46 -23.36
N ALA A 544 -28.70 -9.68 -24.39
CA ALA A 544 -28.64 -10.16 -25.77
C ALA A 544 -27.21 -10.65 -26.04
N ILE A 545 -27.05 -11.98 -26.18
CA ILE A 545 -25.74 -12.63 -26.33
C ILE A 545 -25.65 -13.26 -27.74
N PRO A 546 -24.53 -13.07 -28.46
CA PRO A 546 -24.26 -13.76 -29.73
C PRO A 546 -24.23 -15.30 -29.56
N CYS A 547 -24.90 -16.01 -30.46
CA CYS A 547 -25.16 -17.46 -30.41
C CYS A 547 -25.19 -18.12 -31.80
#